data_AF-A0A1I4LZR2-F1
#
_entry.id   AF-A0A1I4LZR2-F1
#
_cell.length_a   1.000
_cell.length_b   1.000
_cell.length_c   1.000
_cell.angle_alpha   90.00
_cell.angle_beta   90.00
_cell.angle_gamma   90.00
#
_symmetry.space_group_name_H-M   'P 1'
#
loop_
_entity.id
_entity.type
_entity.pdbx_description
1 polymer ?
#
loop_
_entity_poly.entity_id
_entity_poly.type
_entity_poly.pdbx_seq_one_letter_code
_entity_poly.pdbx_strand_id
1 'polypeptide(L)'
;MSAYEEAGITTPELCESYARCEEVGQRLSGLLWTATESLPAEVRPHVRALVAHWHTTDDIADEGRLAGREARLAQWCADSLAEVRAGHSEHPLRRALVHTVRSRESDIALLEEFLDATRRDSAAPPAFGTAADLRRYLRSVTGAPSGLTARCWRPAPGKGRS
;
A
#
# COMPACT_ATOMS: atom_id res chain seq x y z
N MET A 1 -5.66 19.55 16.22
CA MET A 1 -4.53 18.70 15.80
C MET A 1 -4.61 18.55 14.29
N SER A 2 -3.47 18.50 13.60
CA SER A 2 -3.44 18.18 12.18
C SER A 2 -3.81 16.71 11.96
N ALA A 3 -4.24 16.34 10.74
CA ALA A 3 -4.53 14.95 10.41
C ALA A 3 -3.31 14.03 10.62
N TYR A 4 -2.09 14.56 10.46
CA TYR A 4 -0.86 13.82 10.69
C TYR A 4 -0.61 13.58 12.18
N GLU A 5 -0.84 14.58 13.05
CA GLU A 5 -0.77 14.39 14.50
C GLU A 5 -1.78 13.34 14.99
N GLU A 6 -3.00 13.37 14.48
CA GLU A 6 -4.05 12.39 14.81
C GLU A 6 -3.69 10.96 14.39
N ALA A 7 -2.98 10.83 13.26
CA ALA A 7 -2.46 9.58 12.71
C ALA A 7 -1.09 9.14 13.28
N GLY A 8 -0.54 9.87 14.26
CA GLY A 8 0.77 9.54 14.86
C GLY A 8 1.97 9.82 13.95
N ILE A 9 1.79 10.61 12.90
CA ILE A 9 2.80 11.04 11.93
C ILE A 9 3.41 12.33 12.46
N THR A 10 4.50 12.21 13.23
CA THR A 10 5.04 13.33 14.02
C THR A 10 6.45 13.75 13.64
N THR A 11 7.24 12.88 12.99
CA THR A 11 8.59 13.25 12.55
C THR A 11 8.56 13.95 11.19
N PRO A 12 9.48 14.90 10.92
CA PRO A 12 9.55 15.59 9.63
C PRO A 12 9.66 14.63 8.43
N GLU A 13 10.45 13.56 8.56
CA GLU A 13 10.69 12.57 7.51
C GLU A 13 9.42 11.76 7.21
N LEU A 14 8.62 11.47 8.24
CA LEU A 14 7.31 10.83 8.06
C LEU A 14 6.34 11.78 7.38
N CYS A 15 6.23 13.04 7.83
CA CYS A 15 5.39 14.05 7.17
C CYS A 15 5.72 14.19 5.68
N GLU A 16 7.01 14.27 5.33
CA GLU A 16 7.46 14.30 3.93
C GLU A 16 7.05 13.03 3.16
N SER A 17 7.18 11.87 3.79
CA SER A 17 6.83 10.58 3.18
C SER A 17 5.34 10.49 2.87
N TYR A 18 4.49 10.91 3.80
CA TYR A 18 3.04 10.93 3.58
C TYR A 18 2.64 11.96 2.54
N ALA A 19 3.24 13.16 2.55
CA ALA A 19 3.03 14.16 1.50
C ALA A 19 3.38 13.60 0.12
N ARG A 20 4.50 12.88 0.01
CA ARG A 20 4.91 12.21 -1.23
C ARG A 20 3.91 11.12 -1.67
N CYS A 21 3.37 10.36 -0.74
CA CYS A 21 2.29 9.42 -1.05
C CYS A 21 1.03 10.13 -1.56
N GLU A 22 0.69 11.29 -1.00
CA GLU A 22 -0.45 12.07 -1.48
C GLU A 22 -0.24 12.57 -2.91
N GLU A 23 0.95 13.06 -3.25
CA GLU A 23 1.30 13.46 -4.63
C GLU A 23 1.16 12.32 -5.64
N VAL A 24 1.59 11.10 -5.25
CA VAL A 24 1.45 9.90 -6.08
C VAL A 24 -0.03 9.50 -6.20
N GLY A 25 -0.75 9.45 -5.08
CA GLY A 25 -2.16 9.05 -5.05
C GLY A 25 -3.09 10.01 -5.79
N GLN A 26 -2.75 11.30 -5.88
CA GLN A 26 -3.51 12.29 -6.65
C GLN A 26 -3.56 12.01 -8.16
N ARG A 27 -2.67 11.13 -8.67
CA ARG A 27 -2.68 10.70 -10.07
C ARG A 27 -3.79 9.70 -10.39
N LEU A 28 -4.45 9.15 -9.37
CA LEU A 28 -5.58 8.26 -9.53
C LEU A 28 -6.81 9.00 -10.07
N SER A 29 -7.79 8.23 -10.54
CA SER A 29 -9.07 8.81 -10.98
C SER A 29 -9.63 9.73 -9.89
N GLY A 30 -10.06 10.93 -10.29
CA GLY A 30 -10.51 11.95 -9.34
C GLY A 30 -11.58 11.44 -8.38
N LEU A 31 -12.46 10.54 -8.84
CA LEU A 31 -13.49 9.91 -8.00
C LEU A 31 -12.89 9.10 -6.83
N LEU A 32 -11.86 8.29 -7.09
CA LEU A 32 -11.21 7.48 -6.06
C LEU A 32 -10.44 8.35 -5.07
N TRP A 33 -9.76 9.39 -5.57
CA TRP A 33 -9.09 10.34 -4.70
C TRP A 33 -10.09 11.08 -3.79
N THR A 34 -11.17 11.61 -4.37
CA THR A 34 -12.26 12.28 -3.63
C THR A 34 -12.88 11.35 -2.58
N ALA A 35 -13.05 10.05 -2.87
CA ALA A 35 -13.54 9.10 -1.89
C ALA A 35 -12.67 9.04 -0.62
N THR A 36 -11.35 9.26 -0.74
CA THR A 36 -10.45 9.31 0.43
C THR A 36 -10.62 10.57 1.28
N GLU A 37 -11.18 11.66 0.74
CA GLU A 37 -11.38 12.90 1.49
C GLU A 37 -12.43 12.75 2.58
N SER A 38 -13.41 11.85 2.38
CA SER A 38 -14.43 11.52 3.37
C SER A 38 -13.93 10.64 4.52
N LEU A 39 -12.67 10.20 4.49
CA LEU A 39 -12.08 9.38 5.56
C LEU A 39 -11.80 10.23 6.81
N PRO A 40 -11.94 9.65 8.01
CA PRO A 40 -11.49 10.28 9.26
C PRO A 40 -10.01 10.71 9.18
N ALA A 41 -9.67 11.83 9.83
CA ALA A 41 -8.35 12.43 9.74
C ALA A 41 -7.22 11.49 10.21
N GLU A 42 -7.46 10.66 11.23
CA GLU A 42 -6.55 9.61 11.72
C GLU A 42 -6.41 8.39 10.80
N VAL A 43 -7.33 8.18 9.86
CA VAL A 43 -7.36 7.03 8.93
C VAL A 43 -6.80 7.42 7.57
N ARG A 44 -7.13 8.63 7.12
CA ARG A 44 -6.87 9.12 5.77
C ARG A 44 -5.41 9.03 5.33
N PRO A 45 -4.41 9.47 6.10
CA PRO A 45 -3.00 9.38 5.67
C PRO A 45 -2.57 7.94 5.42
N HIS A 46 -2.96 7.01 6.28
CA HIS A 46 -2.62 5.58 6.15
C HIS A 46 -3.23 4.97 4.89
N VAL A 47 -4.52 5.25 4.63
CA VAL A 47 -5.16 4.76 3.40
C VAL A 47 -4.48 5.35 2.17
N ARG A 48 -4.21 6.66 2.15
CA ARG A 48 -3.50 7.31 1.04
C ARG A 48 -2.08 6.78 0.82
N ALA A 49 -1.36 6.42 1.88
CA ALA A 49 -0.04 5.79 1.78
C ALA A 49 -0.11 4.40 1.14
N LEU A 50 -1.09 3.58 1.53
CA LEU A 50 -1.29 2.28 0.90
C LEU A 50 -1.72 2.43 -0.57
N VAL A 51 -2.63 3.37 -0.85
CA VAL A 51 -3.05 3.78 -2.20
C VAL A 51 -1.87 4.11 -3.10
N ALA A 52 -0.97 4.98 -2.62
CA ALA A 52 0.24 5.34 -3.34
C ALA A 52 1.14 4.12 -3.60
N HIS A 53 1.25 3.21 -2.63
CA HIS A 53 2.05 1.99 -2.78
C HIS A 53 1.49 1.04 -3.84
N TRP A 54 0.18 0.78 -3.86
CA TRP A 54 -0.45 -0.04 -4.89
C TRP A 54 -0.25 0.57 -6.28
N HIS A 55 -0.55 1.87 -6.43
CA HIS A 55 -0.40 2.55 -7.72
C HIS A 55 1.06 2.56 -8.20
N THR A 56 2.03 2.81 -7.32
CA THR A 56 3.45 2.73 -7.68
C THR A 56 3.85 1.31 -8.10
N THR A 57 3.27 0.28 -7.47
CA THR A 57 3.54 -1.11 -7.81
C THR A 57 2.98 -1.44 -9.20
N ASP A 58 1.75 -1.00 -9.49
CA ASP A 58 1.11 -1.16 -10.81
C ASP A 58 1.89 -0.39 -11.89
N ASP A 59 2.28 0.86 -11.64
CA ASP A 59 3.08 1.65 -12.58
C ASP A 59 4.42 0.94 -12.90
N ILE A 60 5.08 0.34 -11.90
CA ILE A 60 6.31 -0.43 -12.13
C ILE A 60 6.02 -1.73 -12.92
N ALA A 61 4.87 -2.35 -12.69
CA ALA A 61 4.44 -3.59 -13.34
C ALA A 61 4.00 -3.37 -14.81
N ASP A 62 3.48 -2.20 -15.14
CA ASP A 62 2.91 -1.87 -16.44
C ASP A 62 3.83 -1.00 -17.30
N GLU A 63 4.56 -0.05 -16.72
CA GLU A 63 5.29 0.97 -17.48
C GLU A 63 6.73 0.57 -17.87
N GLY A 64 7.12 0.97 -19.09
CA GLY A 64 8.46 0.84 -19.65
C GLY A 64 8.63 -0.30 -20.65
N ARG A 65 9.84 -0.45 -21.20
CA ARG A 65 10.17 -1.63 -22.04
C ARG A 65 10.18 -2.87 -21.14
N LEU A 66 9.67 -4.00 -21.64
CA LEU A 66 9.72 -5.32 -20.99
C LEU A 66 11.13 -5.61 -20.39
N ALA A 67 12.18 -5.26 -21.13
CA ALA A 67 13.56 -5.36 -20.67
C ALA A 67 13.80 -4.53 -19.40
N GLY A 68 14.00 -5.20 -18.27
CA GLY A 68 14.30 -4.59 -16.97
C GLY A 68 13.07 -4.22 -16.13
N ARG A 69 11.85 -4.36 -16.66
CA ARG A 69 10.60 -4.17 -15.89
C ARG A 69 10.47 -5.19 -14.78
N GLU A 70 10.62 -6.47 -15.11
CA GLU A 70 10.56 -7.56 -14.13
C GLU A 70 11.61 -7.42 -13.02
N ALA A 71 12.83 -6.98 -13.37
CA ALA A 71 13.90 -6.77 -12.39
C ALA A 71 13.57 -5.60 -11.44
N ARG A 72 13.04 -4.48 -11.96
CA ARG A 72 12.60 -3.35 -11.15
C ARG A 72 11.45 -3.72 -10.23
N LEU A 73 10.44 -4.41 -10.75
CA LEU A 73 9.30 -4.90 -9.95
C LEU A 73 9.78 -5.88 -8.88
N ALA A 74 10.67 -6.80 -9.25
CA ALA A 74 11.22 -7.78 -8.33
C ALA A 74 11.97 -7.12 -7.17
N GLN A 75 12.79 -6.11 -7.46
CA GLN A 75 13.50 -5.33 -6.45
C GLN A 75 12.53 -4.54 -5.57
N TRP A 76 11.56 -3.85 -6.17
CA TRP A 76 10.55 -3.08 -5.44
C TRP A 76 9.77 -3.95 -4.45
N CYS A 77 9.30 -5.12 -4.88
CA CYS A 77 8.59 -6.06 -4.01
C CYS A 77 9.51 -6.59 -2.88
N ALA A 78 10.75 -6.94 -3.22
CA ALA A 78 11.70 -7.46 -2.24
C ALA A 78 12.05 -6.43 -1.17
N ASP A 79 12.36 -5.19 -1.57
CA ASP A 79 12.63 -4.08 -0.67
C ASP A 79 11.43 -3.80 0.23
N SER A 80 10.23 -3.71 -0.35
CA SER A 80 9.00 -3.41 0.40
C SER A 80 8.75 -4.42 1.52
N LEU A 81 8.92 -5.72 1.23
CA LEU A 81 8.76 -6.76 2.24
C LEU A 81 9.89 -6.76 3.27
N ALA A 82 11.14 -6.62 2.83
CA ALA A 82 12.29 -6.60 3.71
C ALA A 82 12.21 -5.43 4.71
N GLU A 83 11.88 -4.24 4.21
CA GLU A 83 11.78 -3.01 5.00
C GLU A 83 10.57 -3.03 5.94
N VAL A 84 9.42 -3.56 5.52
CA VAL A 84 8.25 -3.75 6.40
C VAL A 84 8.58 -4.71 7.54
N ARG A 85 9.27 -5.82 7.25
CA ARG A 85 9.72 -6.78 8.29
C ARG A 85 10.79 -6.18 9.21
N ALA A 86 11.73 -5.41 8.67
CA ALA A 86 12.75 -4.71 9.45
C ALA A 86 12.17 -3.56 10.29
N GLY A 87 11.05 -2.99 9.84
CA GLY A 87 10.40 -1.86 10.48
C GLY A 87 11.01 -0.50 10.16
N HIS A 88 11.82 -0.41 9.11
CA HIS A 88 12.48 0.83 8.69
C HIS A 88 12.67 0.88 7.17
N SER A 89 12.66 2.09 6.62
CA SER A 89 12.96 2.36 5.21
C SER A 89 13.49 3.78 5.03
N GLU A 90 14.48 3.94 4.15
CA GLU A 90 14.95 5.25 3.69
C GLU A 90 14.17 5.77 2.48
N HIS A 91 13.47 4.88 1.75
CA HIS A 91 12.68 5.27 0.60
C HIS A 91 11.36 5.91 1.07
N PRO A 92 11.00 7.15 0.68
CA PRO A 92 9.87 7.89 1.27
C PRO A 92 8.54 7.12 1.19
N LEU A 93 8.18 6.57 0.03
CA LEU A 93 6.94 5.80 -0.11
C LEU A 93 6.91 4.52 0.76
N ARG A 94 8.06 3.84 0.90
CA ARG A 94 8.14 2.60 1.68
C ARG A 94 8.27 2.90 3.17
N ARG A 95 8.86 4.02 3.57
CA ARG A 95 8.83 4.53 4.94
C ARG A 95 7.39 4.79 5.42
N ALA A 96 6.56 5.40 4.58
CA ALA A 96 5.13 5.56 4.87
C ALA A 96 4.37 4.21 4.93
N LEU A 97 4.71 3.25 4.05
CA LEU A 97 4.18 1.88 4.10
C LEU A 97 4.55 1.18 5.40
N VAL A 98 5.84 1.17 5.76
CA VAL A 98 6.39 0.58 6.98
C VAL A 98 5.70 1.15 8.21
N HIS A 99 5.62 2.48 8.31
CA HIS A 99 4.93 3.14 9.41
C HIS A 99 3.45 2.74 9.44
N THR A 100 2.76 2.73 8.31
CA THR A 100 1.35 2.34 8.23
C THR A 100 1.12 0.89 8.67
N VAL A 101 1.91 -0.06 8.17
CA VAL A 101 1.76 -1.48 8.51
C VAL A 101 1.98 -1.71 10.00
N ARG A 102 2.96 -1.05 10.61
CA ARG A 102 3.25 -1.16 12.05
C ARG A 102 2.18 -0.49 12.90
N SER A 103 1.86 0.78 12.63
CA SER A 103 0.92 1.57 13.41
C SER A 103 -0.52 1.03 13.33
N ARG A 104 -0.84 0.27 12.28
CA ARG A 104 -2.14 -0.37 12.08
C ARG A 104 -2.17 -1.87 12.36
N GLU A 105 -1.06 -2.45 12.83
CA GLU A 105 -0.93 -3.89 13.09
C GLU A 105 -1.42 -4.74 11.92
N SER A 106 -1.07 -4.30 10.71
CA SER A 106 -1.52 -4.93 9.46
C SER A 106 -0.79 -6.24 9.24
N ASP A 107 -1.52 -7.23 8.72
CA ASP A 107 -0.95 -8.54 8.42
C ASP A 107 -0.05 -8.46 7.17
N ILE A 108 1.26 -8.66 7.39
CA ILE A 108 2.28 -8.63 6.33
C ILE A 108 2.00 -9.72 5.29
N ALA A 109 1.34 -10.83 5.64
CA ALA A 109 0.99 -11.87 4.69
C ALA A 109 0.05 -11.37 3.58
N LEU A 110 -0.79 -10.37 3.85
CA LEU A 110 -1.62 -9.74 2.83
C LEU A 110 -0.79 -8.90 1.85
N LEU A 111 0.26 -8.23 2.33
CA LEU A 111 1.19 -7.50 1.48
C LEU A 111 2.01 -8.45 0.61
N GLU A 112 2.52 -9.54 1.20
CA GLU A 112 3.24 -10.59 0.49
C GLU A 112 2.40 -11.19 -0.64
N GLU A 113 1.15 -11.50 -0.36
CA GLU A 113 0.26 -12.08 -1.34
C GLU A 113 -0.09 -11.14 -2.49
N PHE A 114 -0.33 -9.85 -2.20
CA PHE A 114 -0.53 -8.83 -3.22
C PHE A 114 0.70 -8.73 -4.14
N LEU A 115 1.90 -8.54 -3.55
CA LEU A 115 3.13 -8.35 -4.31
C LEU A 115 3.50 -9.58 -5.14
N ASP A 116 3.27 -10.80 -4.63
CA ASP A 116 3.46 -12.04 -5.39
C ASP A 116 2.50 -12.12 -6.59
N ALA A 117 1.22 -11.78 -6.38
CA ALA A 117 0.23 -11.79 -7.45
C ALA A 117 0.57 -10.77 -8.55
N THR A 118 0.92 -9.53 -8.20
CA THR A 118 1.32 -8.50 -9.17
C THR A 118 2.57 -8.88 -9.94
N ARG A 119 3.55 -9.52 -9.29
CA ARG A 119 4.74 -10.06 -9.97
C ARG A 119 4.41 -11.13 -11.00
N ARG A 120 3.51 -12.06 -10.66
CA ARG A 120 3.07 -13.11 -11.59
C ARG A 120 2.32 -12.52 -12.77
N ASP A 121 1.44 -11.56 -12.51
CA ASP A 121 0.64 -10.87 -13.54
C ASP A 121 1.51 -10.09 -14.54
N SER A 122 2.54 -9.39 -14.05
CA SER A 122 3.47 -8.62 -14.90
C SER A 122 4.32 -9.51 -15.83
N ALA A 123 4.59 -10.76 -15.43
CA ALA A 123 5.39 -11.70 -16.22
C ALA A 123 4.58 -12.34 -17.36
N ALA A 124 3.30 -12.63 -17.14
CA ALA A 124 2.41 -13.18 -18.14
C ALA A 124 0.94 -12.87 -17.80
N PRO A 125 0.09 -12.55 -18.82
CA PRO A 125 -1.34 -12.36 -18.60
C PRO A 125 -1.97 -13.58 -17.91
N PRO A 126 -2.87 -13.36 -16.94
CA PRO A 126 -3.44 -14.44 -16.17
C PRO A 126 -4.46 -15.20 -17.01
N ALA A 127 -4.39 -16.53 -16.97
CA ALA A 127 -5.36 -17.42 -17.60
C ALA A 127 -6.11 -18.22 -16.51
N PHE A 128 -7.44 -18.16 -16.54
CA PHE A 128 -8.29 -18.83 -15.54
C PHE A 128 -8.99 -20.03 -16.17
N GLY A 129 -8.64 -21.24 -15.72
CA GLY A 129 -9.31 -22.47 -16.15
C GLY A 129 -10.66 -22.68 -15.47
N THR A 130 -10.83 -22.11 -14.26
CA THR A 130 -12.03 -22.27 -13.44
C THR A 130 -12.43 -20.97 -12.74
N ALA A 131 -13.69 -20.92 -12.28
CA ALA A 131 -14.14 -19.83 -11.40
C ALA A 131 -13.38 -19.78 -10.06
N ALA A 132 -12.79 -20.90 -9.62
CA ALA A 132 -11.95 -20.92 -8.43
C ALA A 132 -10.60 -20.22 -8.65
N ASP A 133 -10.03 -20.34 -9.85
CA ASP A 133 -8.79 -19.66 -10.21
C ASP A 133 -8.98 -18.14 -10.24
N LEU A 134 -10.07 -17.68 -10.87
CA LEU A 134 -10.43 -16.26 -10.88
C LEU A 134 -10.67 -15.73 -9.45
N ARG A 135 -11.39 -16.47 -8.59
CA ARG A 135 -11.61 -16.06 -7.20
C ARG A 135 -10.30 -15.94 -6.41
N ARG A 136 -9.37 -16.88 -6.62
CA ARG A 136 -8.06 -16.82 -5.96
C ARG A 136 -7.28 -15.59 -6.40
N TYR A 137 -7.26 -15.34 -7.71
CA TYR A 137 -6.62 -14.14 -8.27
C TYR A 137 -7.22 -12.86 -7.67
N LEU A 138 -8.54 -12.68 -7.72
CA LEU A 138 -9.22 -11.50 -7.16
C LEU A 138 -8.98 -11.34 -5.66
N ARG A 139 -8.88 -12.44 -4.90
CA ARG A 139 -8.53 -12.40 -3.48
C ARG A 139 -7.12 -11.86 -3.27
N SER A 140 -6.17 -12.14 -4.15
CA SER A 140 -4.80 -11.63 -4.03
C SER A 140 -4.66 -10.17 -4.51
N VAL A 141 -5.21 -9.82 -5.67
CA VAL A 141 -5.05 -8.46 -6.25
C VAL A 141 -6.03 -7.42 -5.70
N THR A 142 -7.18 -7.84 -5.15
CA THR A 142 -8.18 -6.91 -4.59
C THR A 142 -8.45 -7.19 -3.12
N GLY A 143 -8.64 -8.46 -2.76
CA GLY A 143 -8.94 -8.87 -1.38
C GLY A 143 -7.81 -8.53 -0.41
N ALA A 144 -6.56 -8.79 -0.78
CA ALA A 144 -5.41 -8.54 0.10
C ALA A 144 -5.16 -7.03 0.32
N PRO A 145 -5.13 -6.17 -0.72
CA PRO A 145 -5.12 -4.71 -0.53
C PRO A 145 -6.30 -4.19 0.30
N SER A 146 -7.51 -4.71 0.07
CA SER A 146 -8.69 -4.33 0.83
C SER A 146 -8.57 -4.72 2.30
N GLY A 147 -8.01 -5.90 2.60
CA GLY A 147 -7.75 -6.36 3.96
C GLY A 147 -6.73 -5.49 4.71
N LEU A 148 -5.65 -5.07 4.04
CA LEU A 148 -4.69 -4.09 4.59
C LEU A 148 -5.37 -2.75 4.87
N THR A 149 -6.17 -2.25 3.93
CA THR A 149 -6.90 -0.98 4.07
C THR A 149 -7.90 -1.02 5.21
N ALA A 150 -8.62 -2.14 5.37
CA ALA A 150 -9.61 -2.33 6.42
C ALA A 150 -8.98 -2.25 7.83
N ARG A 151 -7.70 -2.64 7.98
CA ARG A 151 -7.00 -2.49 9.27
C ARG A 151 -6.81 -1.04 9.69
N CYS A 152 -6.71 -0.10 8.74
CA CYS A 152 -6.66 1.33 9.03
C CYS A 152 -7.93 1.85 9.73
N TRP A 153 -9.06 1.15 9.68
CA TRP A 153 -10.30 1.59 10.33
C TRP A 153 -10.40 1.23 11.80
N ARG A 154 -9.48 0.41 12.33
CA ARG A 154 -9.47 0.08 13.76
C ARG A 154 -8.88 1.23 14.58
N PRO A 155 -9.33 1.46 15.82
CA PRO A 155 -8.64 2.39 16.71
C PRO A 155 -7.17 1.98 16.84
N ALA A 156 -6.26 2.96 16.85
CA ALA A 156 -4.85 2.68 17.12
C ALA A 156 -4.70 2.02 18.50
N PRO A 157 -3.83 1.00 18.65
CA PRO A 157 -3.58 0.38 19.95
C PRO A 157 -3.19 1.46 20.98
N GLY A 158 -3.88 1.48 22.13
CA GLY A 158 -3.66 2.46 23.20
C GLY A 158 -4.61 3.66 23.25
N LYS A 159 -5.45 3.90 22.23
CA LYS A 159 -6.57 4.89 22.30
C LYS A 159 -7.90 4.24 22.72
N GLY A 160 -7.85 3.30 23.66
CA GLY A 160 -9.04 2.62 24.20
C GLY A 160 -9.70 3.45 25.30
N ARG A 161 -10.81 4.12 24.93
CA ARG A 161 -11.88 4.71 25.77
C ARG A 161 -11.51 4.99 27.24
N SER A 162 -11.17 6.25 27.54
CA SER A 162 -11.51 6.84 28.86
C SER A 162 -12.91 7.44 28.79
#